data_AF-A0A9E0LGE8-F1
#
_entry.id   AF-A0A9E0LGE8-F1
#
_cell.length_a   1.000
_cell.length_b   1.000
_cell.length_c   1.000
_cell.angle_alpha   90.00
_cell.angle_beta   90.00
_cell.angle_gamma   90.00
#
_symmetry.space_group_name_H-M   'P 1'
#
loop_
_entity.id
_entity.type
_entity.pdbx_description
1 polymer ?
#
loop_
_entity_poly.entity_id
_entity_poly.type
_entity_poly.pdbx_seq_one_letter_code
_entity_poly.pdbx_strand_id
1 'polypeptide(L)'
;MPFIQANQATQKSVKKLAKKQTNKNIFPAILPTCLLVAISQLSGVQAQTTTLSSGQSLGPELRPALKAASAKAIRTDTATAVKMARMRWLDKMVTADPGLVAAICSHAASARVLAAHPHLDKIAEADHYTCRRITKWGSAAVVLTKNPQALRVVTLDPEGIYRAIKHDRTIARRLTKNANFNQMVVENPDLGKLLSSYM
;
A
#
# COMPACT_ATOMS: atom_id res chain seq x y z
N MET A 1 6.71 -69.22 3.90
CA MET A 1 6.34 -68.26 4.96
C MET A 1 5.95 -66.94 4.30
N PRO A 2 4.64 -66.64 4.16
CA PRO A 2 4.15 -65.46 3.47
C PRO A 2 4.08 -64.27 4.41
N PHE A 3 4.59 -63.10 3.99
CA PHE A 3 4.33 -61.83 4.67
C PHE A 3 3.48 -60.94 3.77
N ILE A 4 2.24 -60.81 4.20
CA ILE A 4 1.16 -59.98 3.67
C ILE A 4 1.43 -58.56 4.15
N GLN A 5 1.45 -57.56 3.25
CA GLN A 5 1.08 -56.21 3.66
C GLN A 5 0.37 -55.45 2.55
N ALA A 6 -0.93 -55.27 2.77
CA ALA A 6 -1.86 -54.53 1.96
C ALA A 6 -1.61 -53.02 2.07
N ASN A 7 -1.44 -52.35 0.94
CA ASN A 7 -1.60 -50.89 0.83
C ASN A 7 -2.92 -50.59 0.12
N GLN A 8 -4.00 -50.63 0.90
CA GLN A 8 -5.28 -50.04 0.54
C GLN A 8 -5.33 -48.64 1.16
N ALA A 9 -5.50 -47.60 0.34
CA ALA A 9 -6.28 -46.37 0.64
C ALA A 9 -5.92 -45.20 -0.30
N THR A 10 -5.80 -45.44 -1.60
CA THR A 10 -5.86 -44.40 -2.62
C THR A 10 -7.31 -44.13 -3.04
N GLN A 11 -8.20 -43.70 -2.15
CA GLN A 11 -9.54 -43.20 -2.54
C GLN A 11 -10.18 -42.26 -1.49
N LYS A 12 -9.89 -40.97 -1.59
CA LYS A 12 -10.83 -39.87 -1.24
C LYS A 12 -10.58 -38.73 -2.23
N SER A 13 -11.08 -38.84 -3.46
CA SER A 13 -12.39 -38.28 -3.86
C SER A 13 -12.47 -36.80 -3.45
N VAL A 14 -11.94 -35.87 -4.25
CA VAL A 14 -12.57 -35.34 -5.48
C VAL A 14 -14.08 -35.16 -5.30
N LYS A 15 -14.49 -34.25 -4.42
CA LYS A 15 -15.87 -33.75 -4.34
C LYS A 15 -15.91 -32.45 -3.54
N LYS A 16 -15.87 -31.32 -4.25
CA LYS A 16 -16.80 -30.17 -4.11
C LYS A 16 -16.38 -29.04 -5.05
N LEU A 17 -16.56 -29.32 -6.34
CA LEU A 17 -17.01 -28.33 -7.32
C LEU A 17 -18.45 -27.94 -6.93
N ALA A 18 -18.64 -26.76 -6.37
CA ALA A 18 -19.95 -26.14 -6.26
C ALA A 18 -19.84 -24.72 -6.81
N LYS A 19 -20.10 -24.64 -8.12
CA LYS A 19 -20.48 -23.43 -8.85
C LYS A 19 -21.64 -22.75 -8.12
N LYS A 20 -21.47 -21.47 -7.77
CA LYS A 20 -22.61 -20.54 -7.69
C LYS A 20 -22.17 -19.16 -8.18
N GLN A 21 -21.92 -19.10 -9.50
CA GLN A 21 -22.05 -17.88 -10.28
C GLN A 21 -23.56 -17.61 -10.43
N THR A 22 -24.03 -16.48 -9.94
CA THR A 22 -25.27 -15.81 -10.36
C THR A 22 -25.37 -14.52 -9.55
N ASN A 23 -24.96 -13.39 -10.13
CA ASN A 23 -25.87 -12.26 -10.25
C ASN A 23 -25.34 -11.27 -11.30
N LYS A 24 -26.12 -11.10 -12.37
CA LYS A 24 -25.94 -10.13 -13.45
C LYS A 24 -27.04 -9.10 -13.28
N ASN A 25 -26.70 -7.89 -12.83
CA ASN A 25 -27.49 -6.67 -13.00
C ASN A 25 -26.50 -5.67 -13.65
N ILE A 26 -26.46 -5.49 -14.97
CA ILE A 26 -27.41 -4.76 -15.83
C ILE A 26 -27.84 -3.44 -15.20
N PHE A 27 -27.08 -2.38 -15.50
CA PHE A 27 -27.59 -1.01 -15.66
C PHE A 27 -26.63 -0.22 -16.56
N PRO A 28 -27.04 0.15 -17.78
CA PRO A 28 -26.46 1.26 -18.52
C PRO A 28 -27.48 2.41 -18.65
N ALA A 29 -27.09 3.60 -18.20
CA ALA A 29 -27.71 4.89 -18.55
C ALA A 29 -26.53 5.88 -18.62
N ILE A 30 -26.02 6.22 -19.80
CA ILE A 30 -26.53 7.26 -20.71
C ILE A 30 -26.91 8.51 -19.94
N LEU A 31 -26.06 9.55 -20.02
CA LEU A 31 -26.44 10.93 -20.31
C LEU A 31 -25.18 11.74 -20.67
N PRO A 32 -25.12 12.36 -21.87
CA PRO A 32 -24.12 13.34 -22.25
C PRO A 32 -24.67 14.76 -22.04
N THR A 33 -23.93 15.66 -21.39
CA THR A 33 -24.31 17.09 -21.42
C THR A 33 -23.12 18.02 -21.23
N CYS A 34 -22.87 18.80 -22.29
CA CYS A 34 -22.50 20.22 -22.37
C CYS A 34 -21.47 20.77 -21.37
N LEU A 35 -20.29 21.17 -21.85
CA LEU A 35 -20.01 22.51 -22.44
C LEU A 35 -20.17 23.64 -21.41
N LEU A 36 -19.06 24.21 -20.95
CA LEU A 36 -18.83 25.65 -20.99
C LEU A 36 -17.39 26.01 -20.63
N VAL A 37 -16.79 26.74 -21.57
CA VAL A 37 -15.55 27.51 -21.46
C VAL A 37 -15.77 28.66 -20.47
N ALA A 38 -14.82 28.90 -19.58
CA ALA A 38 -14.63 30.19 -18.93
C ALA A 38 -13.15 30.54 -18.94
N ILE A 39 -12.79 31.47 -19.83
CA ILE A 39 -11.54 32.22 -19.84
C ILE A 39 -11.72 33.36 -18.85
N SER A 40 -10.79 33.55 -17.92
CA SER A 40 -10.58 34.83 -17.24
C SER A 40 -9.12 34.93 -16.84
N GLN A 41 -8.41 35.79 -17.56
CA GLN A 41 -7.13 36.37 -17.16
C GLN A 41 -7.38 37.41 -16.06
N LEU A 42 -6.44 37.55 -15.11
CA LEU A 42 -5.92 38.81 -14.56
C LEU A 42 -4.87 38.42 -13.49
N SER A 43 -3.58 38.67 -13.74
CA SER A 43 -2.84 39.87 -13.32
C SER A 43 -2.53 39.91 -11.81
N GLY A 44 -1.26 39.67 -11.49
CA GLY A 44 -0.43 40.73 -10.90
C GLY A 44 -0.37 40.86 -9.38
N VAL A 45 0.88 40.74 -8.90
CA VAL A 45 1.53 41.55 -7.85
C VAL A 45 1.12 41.31 -6.38
N GLN A 46 2.02 40.77 -5.57
CA GLN A 46 2.87 41.51 -4.63
C GLN A 46 3.53 40.57 -3.62
N ALA A 47 4.85 40.65 -3.52
CA ALA A 47 5.60 40.18 -2.38
C ALA A 47 5.26 41.06 -1.16
N GLN A 48 4.87 40.43 -0.05
CA GLN A 48 4.98 41.03 1.27
C GLN A 48 5.53 40.01 2.25
N THR A 49 6.74 40.34 2.71
CA THR A 49 7.39 39.83 3.90
C THR A 49 6.67 40.39 5.13
N THR A 50 6.20 39.54 6.05
CA THR A 50 6.13 39.89 7.48
C THR A 50 5.94 38.65 8.37
N THR A 51 6.97 38.39 9.16
CA THR A 51 6.97 38.12 10.61
C THR A 51 6.05 37.05 11.21
N LEU A 52 6.72 36.05 11.80
CA LEU A 52 6.41 35.38 13.07
C LEU A 52 5.17 35.87 13.83
N SER A 53 4.22 34.95 14.01
CA SER A 53 3.35 34.94 15.18
C SER A 53 2.98 33.51 15.54
N SER A 54 3.53 33.06 16.66
CA SER A 54 3.10 31.92 17.44
C SER A 54 1.65 32.11 17.89
N GLY A 55 0.71 31.64 17.07
CA GLY A 55 -0.72 31.55 17.40
C GLY A 55 -1.06 30.14 17.89
N GLN A 56 -1.13 29.97 19.22
CA GLN A 56 -1.83 28.85 19.82
C GLN A 56 -3.32 28.95 19.48
N SER A 57 -3.78 28.14 18.54
CA SER A 57 -5.23 27.91 18.35
C SER A 57 -5.70 26.84 19.33
N LEU A 58 -6.37 27.29 20.38
CA LEU A 58 -7.20 26.45 21.27
C LEU A 58 -8.45 25.99 20.51
N GLY A 59 -8.36 24.85 19.83
CA GLY A 59 -9.53 24.06 19.45
C GLY A 59 -9.59 22.81 20.34
N PRO A 60 -10.78 22.30 20.70
CA PRO A 60 -10.90 21.06 21.47
C PRO A 60 -10.65 19.88 20.53
N GLU A 61 -9.41 19.75 20.07
CA GLU A 61 -8.99 18.58 19.31
C GLU A 61 -8.75 17.47 20.33
N LEU A 62 -9.67 16.51 20.38
CA LEU A 62 -9.46 15.18 20.97
C LEU A 62 -8.35 14.44 20.19
N ARG A 63 -7.16 15.04 20.09
CA ARG A 63 -5.95 14.30 19.78
C ARG A 63 -5.69 13.46 21.01
N PRO A 64 -5.67 12.12 20.92
CA PRO A 64 -5.12 11.36 22.01
C PRO A 64 -3.72 11.92 22.25
N ALA A 65 -3.46 12.39 23.46
CA ALA A 65 -2.14 12.76 23.94
C ALA A 65 -1.27 11.51 24.05
N LEU A 66 -1.10 10.81 22.93
CA LEU A 66 0.00 9.90 22.72
C LEU A 66 1.21 10.81 22.76
N LYS A 67 1.89 10.84 23.92
CA LYS A 67 3.28 11.31 24.03
C LYS A 67 3.96 10.86 22.75
N ALA A 68 4.38 11.80 21.91
CA ALA A 68 4.86 11.53 20.57
C ALA A 68 5.82 10.35 20.66
N ALA A 69 5.36 9.18 20.22
CA ALA A 69 6.06 7.95 20.52
C ALA A 69 7.40 8.07 19.83
N SER A 70 8.48 8.20 20.62
CA SER A 70 9.81 8.41 20.05
C SER A 70 10.08 7.28 19.06
N ALA A 71 10.64 7.60 17.90
CA ALA A 71 11.02 6.61 16.90
C ALA A 71 11.85 5.47 17.51
N LYS A 72 12.59 5.72 18.60
CA LYS A 72 13.28 4.69 19.38
C LYS A 72 12.32 3.69 20.03
N ALA A 73 11.27 4.15 20.71
CA ALA A 73 10.29 3.29 21.36
C ALA A 73 9.54 2.42 20.33
N ILE A 74 9.19 2.98 19.18
CA ILE A 74 8.51 2.26 18.09
C ILE A 74 9.39 1.14 17.50
N ARG A 75 10.71 1.35 17.41
CA ARG A 75 11.66 0.33 16.94
C ARG A 75 11.87 -0.81 17.95
N THR A 76 11.64 -0.55 19.23
CA THR A 76 11.82 -1.55 20.29
C THR A 76 10.56 -2.37 20.51
N ASP A 77 9.38 -1.74 20.48
CA ASP A 77 8.12 -2.43 20.74
C ASP A 77 7.28 -2.65 19.48
N THR A 78 7.17 -3.92 19.10
CA THR A 78 6.34 -4.40 17.98
C THR A 78 4.87 -4.04 18.13
N ALA A 79 4.31 -4.09 19.35
CA ALA A 79 2.89 -3.86 19.59
C ALA A 79 2.55 -2.38 19.35
N THR A 80 3.42 -1.49 19.84
CA THR A 80 3.34 -0.06 19.54
C THR A 80 3.47 0.20 18.04
N ALA A 81 4.45 -0.38 17.33
CA ALA A 81 4.57 -0.21 15.89
C ALA A 81 3.33 -0.66 15.11
N VAL A 82 2.73 -1.79 15.49
CA VAL A 82 1.47 -2.28 14.89
C VAL A 82 0.32 -1.34 15.21
N LYS A 83 0.19 -0.86 16.45
CA LYS A 83 -0.85 0.10 16.84
C LYS A 83 -0.73 1.38 16.03
N MET A 84 0.48 1.90 15.87
CA MET A 84 0.78 3.08 15.07
C MET A 84 0.41 2.87 13.60
N ALA A 85 0.78 1.72 13.02
CA ALA A 85 0.47 1.38 11.62
C ALA A 85 -1.05 1.28 11.33
N ARG A 86 -1.88 1.01 12.35
CA ARG A 86 -3.34 0.95 12.22
C ARG A 86 -4.03 2.31 12.31
N MET A 87 -3.32 3.36 12.76
CA MET A 87 -3.96 4.64 12.99
C MET A 87 -4.34 5.31 11.68
N ARG A 88 -5.63 5.65 11.55
CA ARG A 88 -6.16 6.27 10.33
C ARG A 88 -5.54 7.63 9.99
N TRP A 89 -4.98 8.30 10.99
CA TRP A 89 -4.32 9.61 10.88
C TRP A 89 -2.79 9.50 10.79
N LEU A 90 -2.26 8.29 10.55
CA LEU A 90 -0.82 8.06 10.37
C LEU A 90 -0.24 8.86 9.21
N ASP A 91 -1.02 9.09 8.15
CA ASP A 91 -0.63 9.94 7.01
C ASP A 91 -0.16 11.32 7.48
N LYS A 92 -0.95 11.99 8.33
CA LYS A 92 -0.60 13.31 8.90
C LYS A 92 0.67 13.25 9.76
N MET A 93 0.86 12.17 10.51
CA MET A 93 2.05 12.00 11.35
C MET A 93 3.30 11.79 10.49
N VAL A 94 3.20 11.00 9.44
CA VAL A 94 4.32 10.72 8.52
C VAL A 94 4.68 11.98 7.71
N THR A 95 3.72 12.81 7.35
CA THR A 95 4.00 14.12 6.73
C THR A 95 4.84 15.02 7.64
N ALA A 96 4.62 14.95 8.96
CA ALA A 96 5.41 15.72 9.92
C ALA A 96 6.80 15.08 10.19
N ASP A 97 6.86 13.75 10.28
CA ASP A 97 8.10 12.99 10.47
C ASP A 97 8.12 11.73 9.58
N PRO A 98 8.79 11.76 8.41
CA PRO A 98 8.90 10.60 7.53
C PRO A 98 9.75 9.47 8.15
N GLY A 99 10.59 9.78 9.15
CA GLY A 99 11.37 8.79 9.89
C GLY A 99 10.50 7.79 10.67
N LEU A 100 9.23 8.13 10.89
CA LEU A 100 8.25 7.26 11.53
C LEU A 100 7.99 5.99 10.71
N VAL A 101 7.96 6.08 9.38
CA VAL A 101 7.77 4.92 8.50
C VAL A 101 8.92 3.93 8.66
N ALA A 102 10.15 4.44 8.75
CA ALA A 102 11.32 3.61 9.01
C ALA A 102 11.21 2.86 10.35
N ALA A 103 10.75 3.54 11.40
CA ALA A 103 10.54 2.93 12.70
C ALA A 103 9.44 1.86 12.65
N ILE A 104 8.30 2.15 12.03
CA ILE A 104 7.17 1.21 11.88
C ILE A 104 7.59 -0.01 11.05
N CYS A 105 8.29 0.17 9.94
CA CYS A 105 8.76 -0.92 9.07
C CYS A 105 9.93 -1.73 9.65
N SER A 106 10.41 -1.42 10.85
CA SER A 106 11.44 -2.21 11.52
C SER A 106 10.97 -3.60 11.90
N HIS A 107 9.65 -3.83 11.99
CA HIS A 107 9.07 -5.14 12.26
C HIS A 107 8.18 -5.61 11.11
N ALA A 108 8.17 -6.93 10.86
CA ALA A 108 7.40 -7.52 9.77
C ALA A 108 5.88 -7.36 9.97
N ALA A 109 5.39 -7.52 11.21
CA ALA A 109 3.96 -7.45 11.50
C ALA A 109 3.37 -6.05 11.24
N SER A 110 4.07 -5.01 11.66
CA SER A 110 3.69 -3.62 11.42
C SER A 110 3.84 -3.23 9.94
N ALA A 111 4.88 -3.69 9.25
CA ALA A 111 5.02 -3.49 7.80
C ALA A 111 3.86 -4.11 7.01
N ARG A 112 3.37 -5.30 7.41
CA ARG A 112 2.18 -5.91 6.79
C ARG A 112 0.92 -5.08 6.98
N VAL A 113 0.75 -4.52 8.17
CA VAL A 113 -0.39 -3.64 8.47
C VAL A 113 -0.29 -2.35 7.67
N LEU A 114 0.90 -1.75 7.60
CA LEU A 114 1.15 -0.56 6.81
C LEU A 114 0.89 -0.79 5.31
N ALA A 115 1.30 -1.94 4.77
CA ALA A 115 1.05 -2.31 3.38
C ALA A 115 -0.46 -2.41 3.04
N ALA A 116 -1.32 -2.63 4.03
CA ALA A 116 -2.78 -2.65 3.87
C ALA A 116 -3.45 -1.30 4.19
N HIS A 117 -2.67 -0.25 4.47
CA HIS A 117 -3.23 1.03 4.91
C HIS A 117 -4.05 1.70 3.78
N PRO A 118 -5.23 2.28 4.07
CA PRO A 118 -6.10 2.88 3.06
C PRO A 118 -5.51 4.16 2.44
N HIS A 119 -4.67 4.89 3.17
CA HIS A 119 -3.99 6.11 2.69
C HIS A 119 -2.49 5.86 2.46
N LEU A 120 -2.15 4.69 1.92
CA LEU A 120 -0.75 4.31 1.69
C LEU A 120 -0.07 5.18 0.62
N ASP A 121 -0.85 5.69 -0.32
CA ASP A 121 -0.48 6.70 -1.31
C ASP A 121 0.13 7.95 -0.65
N LYS A 122 -0.58 8.56 0.31
CA LYS A 122 -0.12 9.78 1.01
C LYS A 122 1.11 9.52 1.88
N ILE A 123 1.18 8.34 2.48
CA ILE A 123 2.33 7.91 3.28
C ILE A 123 3.57 7.78 2.37
N ALA A 124 3.42 7.24 1.17
CA ALA A 124 4.51 7.12 0.21
C ALA A 124 4.93 8.47 -0.39
N GLU A 125 4.02 9.43 -0.52
CA GLU A 125 4.37 10.81 -0.91
C GLU A 125 5.20 11.52 0.16
N ALA A 126 4.98 11.20 1.44
CA ALA A 126 5.77 11.74 2.53
C ALA A 126 7.12 11.00 2.73
N ASP A 127 7.18 9.68 2.56
CA ASP A 127 8.43 8.90 2.52
C ASP A 127 8.51 8.08 1.22
N HIS A 128 9.28 8.58 0.25
CA HIS A 128 9.47 7.90 -1.03
C HIS A 128 10.05 6.49 -0.87
N TYR A 129 10.79 6.19 0.20
CA TYR A 129 11.37 4.86 0.44
C TYR A 129 10.39 3.86 1.06
N THR A 130 9.11 4.22 1.19
CA THR A 130 8.07 3.35 1.77
C THR A 130 8.01 2.00 1.06
N CYS A 131 8.12 1.97 -0.27
CA CYS A 131 8.09 0.73 -1.05
C CYS A 131 9.19 -0.23 -0.58
N ARG A 132 10.46 0.18 -0.64
CA ARG A 132 11.61 -0.63 -0.20
C ARG A 132 11.53 -1.06 1.26
N ARG A 133 11.03 -0.20 2.14
CA ARG A 133 10.88 -0.52 3.58
C ARG A 133 9.82 -1.60 3.81
N ILE A 134 8.71 -1.55 3.08
CA ILE A 134 7.64 -2.56 3.14
C ILE A 134 8.13 -3.87 2.50
N THR A 135 8.69 -3.79 1.29
CA THR A 135 9.06 -4.97 0.50
C THR A 135 10.27 -5.72 1.04
N LYS A 136 11.03 -5.13 1.98
CA LYS A 136 11.99 -5.86 2.83
C LYS A 136 11.38 -7.13 3.44
N TRP A 137 10.08 -7.10 3.74
CA TRP A 137 9.36 -8.24 4.29
C TRP A 137 8.46 -8.86 3.21
N GLY A 138 8.78 -10.09 2.77
CA GLY A 138 8.02 -10.75 1.69
C GLY A 138 6.53 -10.88 1.98
N SER A 139 6.15 -11.14 3.23
CA SER A 139 4.73 -11.19 3.64
C SER A 139 4.02 -9.84 3.54
N ALA A 140 4.73 -8.73 3.75
CA ALA A 140 4.19 -7.38 3.57
C ALA A 140 4.13 -7.01 2.08
N ALA A 141 5.11 -7.40 1.29
CA ALA A 141 5.09 -7.25 -0.17
C ALA A 141 3.87 -7.96 -0.78
N VAL A 142 3.55 -9.17 -0.33
CA VAL A 142 2.33 -9.90 -0.78
C VAL A 142 1.05 -9.12 -0.47
N VAL A 143 0.99 -8.44 0.68
CA VAL A 143 -0.16 -7.58 1.03
C VAL A 143 -0.18 -6.33 0.15
N LEU A 144 0.99 -5.70 -0.07
CA LEU A 144 1.13 -4.53 -0.94
C LEU A 144 0.62 -4.81 -2.35
N THR A 145 0.93 -5.97 -2.93
CA THR A 145 0.46 -6.32 -4.29
C THR A 145 -1.07 -6.35 -4.43
N LYS A 146 -1.82 -6.47 -3.34
CA LYS A 146 -3.29 -6.47 -3.35
C LYS A 146 -3.90 -5.10 -3.04
N ASN A 147 -3.10 -4.15 -2.54
CA ASN A 147 -3.59 -2.84 -2.17
C ASN A 147 -3.82 -2.00 -3.44
N PRO A 148 -5.01 -1.40 -3.65
CA PRO A 148 -5.25 -0.51 -4.78
C PRO A 148 -4.32 0.71 -4.79
N GLN A 149 -3.91 1.19 -3.61
CA GLN A 149 -3.01 2.34 -3.46
C GLN A 149 -1.53 2.01 -3.73
N ALA A 150 -1.20 0.75 -4.01
CA ALA A 150 0.17 0.34 -4.29
C ALA A 150 0.74 1.00 -5.55
N LEU A 151 -0.10 1.50 -6.48
CA LEU A 151 0.34 2.19 -7.68
C LEU A 151 1.26 3.36 -7.33
N ARG A 152 0.83 4.23 -6.41
CA ARG A 152 1.60 5.41 -6.03
C ARG A 152 2.91 5.04 -5.33
N VAL A 153 2.87 3.98 -4.52
CA VAL A 153 4.05 3.47 -3.79
C VAL A 153 5.10 2.92 -4.75
N VAL A 154 4.67 2.13 -5.74
CA VAL A 154 5.57 1.50 -6.71
C VAL A 154 6.11 2.52 -7.71
N THR A 155 5.32 3.51 -8.09
CA THR A 155 5.75 4.56 -9.03
C THR A 155 6.80 5.49 -8.42
N LEU A 156 6.71 5.78 -7.12
CA LEU A 156 7.70 6.62 -6.43
C LEU A 156 9.03 5.89 -6.15
N ASP A 157 8.98 4.61 -5.77
CA ASP A 157 10.17 3.77 -5.53
C ASP A 157 9.99 2.36 -6.13
N PRO A 158 10.22 2.21 -7.44
CA PRO A 158 10.05 0.92 -8.11
C PRO A 158 11.12 -0.10 -7.69
N GLU A 159 12.27 0.36 -7.17
CA GLU A 159 13.35 -0.54 -6.76
C GLU A 159 12.90 -1.48 -5.62
N GLY A 160 12.04 -0.99 -4.72
CA GLY A 160 11.45 -1.79 -3.66
C GLY A 160 10.73 -3.03 -4.18
N ILE A 161 9.90 -2.88 -5.23
CA ILE A 161 9.15 -4.01 -5.79
C ILE A 161 10.05 -4.93 -6.62
N TYR A 162 11.05 -4.39 -7.33
CA TYR A 162 12.01 -5.17 -8.10
C TYR A 162 12.79 -6.13 -7.22
N ARG A 163 13.29 -5.65 -6.07
CA ARG A 163 13.98 -6.48 -5.08
C ARG A 163 13.07 -7.58 -4.56
N ALA A 164 11.82 -7.25 -4.22
CA ALA A 164 10.84 -8.24 -3.76
C ALA A 164 10.59 -9.34 -4.81
N ILE A 165 10.40 -8.98 -6.09
CA ILE A 165 10.17 -9.94 -7.18
C ILE A 165 11.40 -10.84 -7.38
N LYS A 166 12.61 -10.28 -7.32
CA LYS A 166 13.85 -11.05 -7.44
C LYS A 166 13.99 -12.08 -6.32
N HIS A 167 13.54 -11.75 -5.11
CA HIS A 167 13.55 -12.67 -3.97
C HIS A 167 12.42 -13.70 -4.02
N ASP A 168 11.21 -13.32 -4.41
CA ASP A 168 10.04 -14.19 -4.46
C ASP A 168 9.24 -13.99 -5.76
N ARG A 169 9.33 -15.00 -6.64
CA ARG A 169 8.64 -15.03 -7.94
C ARG A 169 7.11 -15.03 -7.80
N THR A 170 6.56 -15.44 -6.65
CA THR A 170 5.11 -15.42 -6.45
C THR A 170 4.57 -14.00 -6.33
N ILE A 171 5.39 -13.04 -5.93
CA ILE A 171 5.03 -11.61 -5.86
C ILE A 171 4.73 -11.08 -7.26
N ALA A 172 5.54 -11.43 -8.26
CA ALA A 172 5.29 -11.09 -9.66
C ALA A 172 3.88 -11.54 -10.11
N ARG A 173 3.56 -12.81 -9.90
CA ARG A 173 2.24 -13.39 -10.26
C ARG A 173 1.06 -12.79 -9.50
N ARG A 174 1.29 -12.22 -8.32
CA ARG A 174 0.26 -11.55 -7.53
C ARG A 174 0.11 -10.09 -7.96
N LEU A 175 1.20 -9.43 -8.29
CA LEU A 175 1.22 -8.04 -8.76
C LEU A 175 0.44 -7.89 -10.07
N THR A 176 0.55 -8.85 -10.99
CA THR A 176 -0.23 -8.84 -12.24
C THR A 176 -1.74 -8.94 -12.05
N LYS A 177 -2.21 -9.35 -10.86
CA LYS A 177 -3.63 -9.43 -10.51
C LYS A 177 -4.16 -8.13 -9.88
N ASN A 178 -3.30 -7.14 -9.66
CA ASN A 178 -3.73 -5.85 -9.12
C ASN A 178 -4.53 -5.10 -10.20
N ALA A 179 -5.63 -4.46 -9.82
CA ALA A 179 -6.47 -3.68 -10.73
C ALA A 179 -5.67 -2.57 -11.44
N ASN A 180 -4.70 -1.98 -10.73
CA ASN A 180 -3.89 -0.87 -11.23
C ASN A 180 -2.57 -1.34 -11.87
N PHE A 181 -2.40 -2.63 -12.12
CA PHE A 181 -1.16 -3.20 -12.66
C PHE A 181 -0.78 -2.59 -14.01
N ASN A 182 -1.75 -2.44 -14.92
CA ASN A 182 -1.49 -1.87 -16.25
C ASN A 182 -0.92 -0.45 -16.12
N GLN A 183 -1.48 0.36 -15.23
CA GLN A 183 -0.96 1.72 -14.97
C GLN A 183 0.45 1.66 -14.37
N MET A 184 0.74 0.72 -13.45
CA MET A 184 2.09 0.56 -12.90
C MET A 184 3.14 0.29 -13.99
N VAL A 185 2.79 -0.51 -15.00
CA VAL A 185 3.69 -0.84 -16.12
C VAL A 185 3.82 0.32 -17.11
N VAL A 186 2.75 1.09 -17.34
CA VAL A 186 2.80 2.31 -18.18
C VAL A 186 3.73 3.34 -17.57
N GLU A 187 3.61 3.58 -16.27
CA GLU A 187 4.47 4.51 -15.53
C GLU A 187 5.91 3.98 -15.38
N ASN A 188 6.09 2.65 -15.32
CA ASN A 188 7.39 2.00 -15.15
C ASN A 188 7.55 0.83 -16.13
N PRO A 189 7.98 1.07 -17.39
CA PRO A 189 8.07 0.02 -18.41
C PRO A 189 9.06 -1.09 -18.03
N ASP A 190 10.07 -0.77 -17.22
CA ASP A 190 11.05 -1.75 -16.76
C ASP A 190 10.46 -2.78 -15.79
N LEU A 191 9.36 -2.45 -15.09
CA LEU A 191 8.60 -3.44 -14.32
C LEU A 191 8.02 -4.51 -15.25
N GLY A 192 7.49 -4.10 -16.42
CA GLY A 192 6.98 -5.03 -17.43
C GLY A 192 8.07 -5.94 -17.98
N LYS A 193 9.24 -5.38 -18.33
CA LYS A 193 10.41 -6.16 -18.77
C LYS A 193 10.86 -7.15 -17.70
N LEU A 194 10.96 -6.71 -16.45
CA LEU A 194 11.33 -7.59 -15.34
C LEU A 194 10.34 -8.74 -15.22
N LEU A 195 9.04 -8.47 -15.20
CA LEU A 195 8.01 -9.50 -15.08
C LEU A 195 8.02 -10.49 -16.23
N SER A 196 8.29 -10.05 -17.46
CA SER A 196 8.41 -10.95 -18.62
C SER A 196 9.52 -11.99 -18.47
N SER A 197 10.55 -11.72 -17.66
CA SER A 197 11.62 -12.69 -17.38
C SER A 197 11.25 -13.74 -16.33
N TYR A 198 10.20 -13.50 -15.53
CA TYR A 198 9.78 -14.35 -14.41
C TYR A 198 8.45 -15.07 -14.62
N MET A 199 7.72 -14.76 -15.71
CA MET A 199 6.46 -15.41 -16.11
C MET A 199 6.70 -16.42 -17.21
#